data_AF-A0A1U9UTU7-F1
#
_entry.id   AF-A0A1U9UTU7-F1
#
_cell.length_a   1.000
_cell.length_b   1.000
_cell.length_c   1.000
_cell.angle_alpha   90.00
_cell.angle_beta   90.00
_cell.angle_gamma   90.00
#
_symmetry.space_group_name_H-M   'P 1'
#
loop_
_entity.id
_entity.type
_entity.pdbx_description
1 polymer ?
#
loop_
_entity_poly.entity_id
_entity_poly.type
_entity_poly.pdbx_seq_one_letter_code
_entity_poly.pdbx_strand_id
1 'polypeptide(L)'
;MNALVNYVPATTRAVLKRFGGEISVQVGRQHVVVSAHEMPGEVEWRVDLLTWYAKRLVLHSVRLAPQARIALLAHARAVLESENGLHPLEAQAAVDSANRILERLGSPGVSGPPEAFIRMDACLANEWDALERRYRRILAAGR
;
A
#
# COMPACT_ATOMS: atom_id res chain seq x y z
N MET A 1 -5.42 13.14 -9.24
CA MET A 1 -5.18 11.97 -8.37
C MET A 1 -6.10 10.86 -8.86
N ASN A 2 -5.54 9.80 -9.47
CA ASN A 2 -6.33 8.64 -9.87
C ASN A 2 -6.90 7.97 -8.61
N ALA A 3 -8.15 7.51 -8.71
CA ALA A 3 -8.89 6.90 -7.62
C ALA A 3 -8.01 5.86 -6.90
N LEU A 4 -7.70 6.15 -5.63
CA LEU A 4 -7.03 5.20 -4.75
C LEU A 4 -7.78 3.88 -4.82
N VAL A 5 -7.04 2.80 -5.00
CA VAL A 5 -7.58 1.45 -4.95
C VAL A 5 -8.06 1.20 -3.53
N ASN A 6 -9.30 1.58 -3.23
CA ASN A 6 -9.96 1.32 -1.96
C ASN A 6 -10.28 -0.17 -1.89
N TYR A 7 -9.28 -0.94 -1.52
CA TYR A 7 -9.39 -2.36 -1.28
C TYR A 7 -10.35 -2.62 -0.11
N VAL A 8 -11.33 -3.48 -0.33
CA VAL A 8 -12.24 -3.97 0.72
C VAL A 8 -11.92 -5.45 0.94
N PRO A 9 -11.54 -5.91 2.14
CA PRO A 9 -11.22 -7.31 2.38
C PRO A 9 -12.35 -8.28 1.98
N ALA A 10 -12.00 -9.47 1.48
CA ALA A 10 -12.96 -10.51 1.09
C ALA A 10 -13.97 -10.83 2.18
N THR A 11 -13.55 -10.88 3.46
CA THR A 11 -14.45 -11.09 4.60
C THR A 11 -15.50 -9.99 4.72
N THR A 12 -15.11 -8.72 4.59
CA THR A 12 -16.04 -7.58 4.59
C THR A 12 -16.98 -7.64 3.39
N ARG A 13 -16.48 -7.96 2.19
CA ARG A 13 -17.32 -8.12 0.99
C ARG A 13 -18.34 -9.25 1.15
N ALA A 14 -17.93 -10.40 1.70
CA ALA A 14 -18.79 -11.53 1.99
C ALA A 14 -19.91 -11.18 2.98
N VAL A 15 -19.57 -10.46 4.06
CA VAL A 15 -20.55 -9.98 5.03
C VAL A 15 -21.54 -9.02 4.37
N LEU A 16 -21.06 -8.01 3.64
CA LEU A 16 -21.94 -7.05 2.96
C LEU A 16 -22.91 -7.73 1.99
N LYS A 17 -22.45 -8.73 1.24
CA LYS A 17 -23.33 -9.53 0.37
C LYS A 17 -24.43 -10.24 1.15
N ARG A 18 -24.15 -10.75 2.35
CA ARG A 18 -25.16 -11.36 3.23
C ARG A 18 -26.17 -10.35 3.77
N PHE A 19 -25.78 -9.08 3.91
CA PHE A 19 -26.65 -7.97 4.26
C PHE A 19 -27.38 -7.35 3.04
N GLY A 20 -27.27 -7.95 1.86
CA GLY A 20 -27.91 -7.47 0.63
C GLY A 20 -27.18 -6.30 -0.04
N GLY A 21 -25.97 -5.97 0.39
CA GLY A 21 -25.11 -4.98 -0.24
C GLY A 21 -24.13 -5.58 -1.25
N GLU A 22 -23.67 -4.78 -2.19
CA GLU A 22 -22.62 -5.17 -3.13
C GLU A 22 -21.56 -4.07 -3.20
N ILE A 23 -20.29 -4.48 -3.24
CA ILE A 23 -19.17 -3.56 -3.45
C ILE A 23 -18.92 -3.46 -4.94
N SER A 24 -18.96 -2.24 -5.47
CA SER A 24 -18.53 -1.95 -6.83
C SER A 24 -17.35 -1.00 -6.82
N VAL A 25 -16.44 -1.21 -7.76
CA VAL A 25 -15.26 -0.36 -7.98
C VAL A 25 -15.23 0.13 -9.42
N GLN A 26 -14.77 1.36 -9.61
CA GLN A 26 -14.60 1.92 -10.94
C GLN A 26 -13.24 1.47 -11.51
N VAL A 27 -13.27 0.69 -12.59
CA VAL A 27 -12.08 0.28 -13.33
C VAL A 27 -12.12 0.93 -14.70
N GLY A 28 -11.35 2.01 -14.88
CA GLY A 28 -11.43 2.84 -16.08
C GLY A 28 -12.81 3.49 -16.22
N ARG A 29 -13.54 3.15 -17.28
CA ARG A 29 -14.91 3.64 -17.52
C ARG A 29 -16.01 2.66 -17.07
N GLN A 30 -15.65 1.53 -16.47
CA GLN A 30 -16.60 0.49 -16.08
C GLN A 30 -16.80 0.46 -14.56
N HIS A 31 -18.04 0.28 -14.13
CA HIS A 31 -18.34 -0.17 -12.77
C HIS A 31 -18.28 -1.69 -12.73
N VAL A 32 -17.44 -2.23 -11.86
CA VAL A 32 -17.24 -3.66 -11.69
C VAL A 32 -17.72 -4.05 -10.31
N VAL A 33 -18.69 -4.95 -10.23
CA VAL A 33 -19.06 -5.58 -8.96
C VAL A 33 -17.92 -6.52 -8.55
N VAL A 34 -17.37 -6.30 -7.36
CA VAL A 34 -16.27 -7.10 -6.84
C VAL A 34 -16.83 -8.41 -6.26
N SER A 35 -16.17 -9.52 -6.55
CA SER A 35 -16.53 -10.82 -5.95
C SER A 35 -16.62 -10.70 -4.43
N ALA A 36 -17.64 -11.31 -3.85
CA ALA A 36 -17.80 -11.38 -2.40
C ALA A 36 -16.75 -12.28 -1.73
N HIS A 37 -16.08 -13.14 -2.50
CA HIS A 37 -15.04 -14.03 -1.99
C HIS A 37 -13.65 -13.52 -2.39
N GLU A 38 -12.64 -14.13 -1.77
CA GLU A 38 -11.25 -13.91 -2.17
C GLU A 38 -11.04 -14.32 -3.62
N MET A 39 -10.40 -13.45 -4.39
CA MET A 39 -10.05 -13.70 -5.79
C MET A 39 -8.63 -14.28 -5.86
N PRO A 40 -8.34 -15.17 -6.83
CA PRO A 40 -6.99 -15.69 -7.02
C PRO A 40 -5.95 -14.56 -7.17
N GLY A 41 -4.88 -14.60 -6.38
CA GLY A 41 -3.80 -13.60 -6.42
C GLY A 41 -4.06 -12.34 -5.57
N GLU A 42 -5.22 -12.23 -4.91
CA GLU A 42 -5.60 -11.06 -4.12
C GLU A 42 -4.73 -10.88 -2.87
N VAL A 43 -4.45 -11.97 -2.16
CA VAL A 43 -3.64 -11.96 -0.93
C VAL A 43 -2.20 -11.63 -1.26
N GLU A 44 -1.62 -12.28 -2.27
CA GLU A 44 -0.27 -12.00 -2.75
C GLU A 44 -0.15 -10.54 -3.20
N TRP A 45 -1.19 -10.04 -3.88
CA TRP A 45 -1.23 -8.62 -4.23
C TRP A 45 -1.25 -7.70 -3.01
N ARG A 46 -2.03 -8.04 -1.97
CA ARG A 46 -2.10 -7.24 -0.75
C ARG A 46 -0.77 -7.23 0.00
N VAL A 47 -0.08 -8.36 0.08
CA VAL A 47 1.26 -8.45 0.70
C VAL A 47 2.28 -7.57 -0.03
N ASP A 48 2.31 -7.64 -1.36
CA ASP A 48 3.24 -6.82 -2.15
C ASP A 48 2.92 -5.32 -2.02
N LEU A 49 1.64 -4.95 -1.91
CA LEU A 49 1.22 -3.57 -1.67
C LEU A 49 1.72 -3.05 -0.31
N LEU A 50 1.58 -3.83 0.76
CA LEU A 50 2.09 -3.45 2.09
C LEU A 50 3.62 -3.36 2.10
N THR A 51 4.28 -4.25 1.36
CA THR A 51 5.73 -4.21 1.17
C THR A 51 6.16 -2.95 0.43
N TRP A 52 5.41 -2.55 -0.59
CA TRP A 52 5.65 -1.31 -1.32
C TRP A 52 5.52 -0.07 -0.42
N TYR A 53 4.48 0.01 0.41
CA TYR A 53 4.35 1.10 1.38
C TYR A 53 5.54 1.14 2.34
N ALA A 54 5.96 0.00 2.88
CA ALA A 54 7.13 -0.06 3.75
C ALA A 54 8.41 0.45 3.05
N LYS A 55 8.69 0.01 1.80
CA LYS A 55 9.84 0.49 1.01
C LYS A 55 9.79 2.01 0.81
N ARG A 56 8.61 2.54 0.46
CA ARG A 56 8.39 3.99 0.27
C ARG A 56 8.68 4.77 1.55
N LEU A 57 8.21 4.28 2.69
CA LEU A 57 8.48 4.91 3.98
C LEU A 57 9.96 4.90 4.32
N VAL A 58 10.67 3.79 4.07
CA VAL A 58 12.12 3.72 4.25
C VAL A 58 12.82 4.76 3.38
N LEU A 59 12.50 4.82 2.08
CA LEU A 59 13.14 5.75 1.14
C LEU A 59 13.01 7.21 1.58
N HIS A 60 11.83 7.61 2.04
CA HIS A 60 11.58 8.99 2.50
C HIS A 60 12.12 9.27 3.91
N SER A 61 12.43 8.24 4.71
CA SER A 61 12.86 8.40 6.11
C SER A 61 14.37 8.20 6.31
N VAL A 62 15.05 7.48 5.41
CA VAL A 62 16.42 7.00 5.61
C VAL A 62 17.44 8.12 5.79
N ARG A 63 17.16 9.32 5.27
CA ARG A 63 18.04 10.51 5.39
C ARG A 63 17.69 11.43 6.57
N LEU A 64 16.59 11.17 7.26
CA LEU A 64 16.12 12.02 8.35
C LEU A 64 16.89 11.72 9.64
N ALA A 65 16.97 12.72 10.52
CA ALA A 65 17.44 12.51 11.89
C ALA A 65 16.43 11.64 12.68
N PRO A 66 16.86 10.90 13.72
CA PRO A 66 16.00 9.95 14.44
C PRO A 66 14.65 10.52 14.90
N GLN A 67 14.62 11.73 15.46
CA GLN A 67 13.37 12.37 15.91
C GLN A 67 12.41 12.66 14.75
N ALA A 68 12.95 13.14 13.62
CA ALA A 68 12.16 13.40 12.42
C ALA A 68 11.65 12.09 11.77
N ARG A 69 12.40 10.99 11.86
CA ARG A 69 11.94 9.66 11.42
C ARG A 69 10.72 9.21 12.23
N ILE A 70 10.78 9.29 13.56
CA ILE A 70 9.68 8.89 14.44
C ILE A 70 8.41 9.69 14.11
N ALA A 71 8.54 11.02 13.98
CA ALA A 71 7.41 11.88 13.64
C ALA A 71 6.81 11.54 12.27
N LEU A 72 7.65 11.31 11.25
CA LEU A 72 7.19 10.92 9.92
C LEU A 72 6.47 9.57 9.93
N LEU A 73 7.03 8.56 10.59
CA LEU A 73 6.41 7.23 10.66
C LEU A 73 5.07 7.24 11.41
N ALA A 74 4.97 8.01 12.49
CA ALA A 74 3.71 8.19 13.21
C ALA A 74 2.65 8.87 12.35
N HIS A 75 3.03 9.93 11.62
CA HIS A 75 2.13 10.60 10.68
C HIS A 75 1.74 9.68 9.51
N ALA A 76 2.70 8.95 8.96
CA ALA A 76 2.48 8.03 7.84
C ALA A 76 1.45 6.95 8.18
N ARG A 77 1.45 6.44 9.42
CA ARG A 77 0.42 5.49 9.86
C ARG A 77 -0.99 6.08 9.68
N ALA A 78 -1.20 7.31 10.17
CA ALA A 78 -2.50 7.96 10.08
C ALA A 78 -2.93 8.18 8.62
N VAL A 79 -2.00 8.60 7.75
CA VAL A 79 -2.25 8.78 6.31
C VAL A 79 -2.61 7.45 5.63
N LEU A 80 -1.90 6.37 5.96
CA LEU A 80 -2.19 5.05 5.40
C LEU A 80 -3.61 4.56 5.78
N GLU A 81 -4.08 4.88 6.98
CA GLU A 81 -5.43 4.55 7.43
C GLU A 81 -6.48 5.45 6.75
N SER A 82 -6.34 6.78 6.84
CA SER A 82 -7.38 7.72 6.42
C SER A 82 -7.45 7.97 4.92
N GLU A 83 -6.30 8.02 4.24
CA GLU A 83 -6.20 8.36 2.83
C GLU A 83 -6.05 7.11 1.96
N ASN A 84 -5.26 6.11 2.39
CA ASN A 84 -5.04 4.90 1.60
C ASN A 84 -6.00 3.74 1.92
N GLY A 85 -6.87 3.91 2.91
CA GLY A 85 -7.88 2.92 3.29
C GLY A 85 -7.29 1.60 3.77
N LEU A 86 -6.09 1.61 4.35
CA LEU A 86 -5.54 0.42 5.01
C LEU A 86 -6.28 0.18 6.33
N HIS A 87 -6.45 -1.09 6.68
CA HIS A 87 -6.87 -1.44 8.03
C HIS A 87 -5.78 -0.98 9.03
N PRO A 88 -6.14 -0.54 10.26
CA PRO A 88 -5.14 -0.05 11.23
C PRO A 88 -3.99 -1.03 11.51
N LEU A 89 -4.28 -2.34 11.53
CA LEU A 89 -3.24 -3.37 11.68
C LEU A 89 -2.30 -3.46 10.47
N GLU A 90 -2.80 -3.24 9.26
CA GLU A 90 -1.98 -3.24 8.05
C GLU A 90 -1.09 -2.00 7.97
N ALA A 91 -1.65 -0.83 8.31
CA ALA A 91 -0.90 0.41 8.41
C ALA A 91 0.21 0.31 9.46
N GLN A 92 -0.10 -0.24 10.65
CA GLN A 92 0.89 -0.51 11.68
C GLN A 92 1.97 -1.48 11.19
N ALA A 93 1.60 -2.59 10.55
CA ALA A 93 2.56 -3.56 10.05
C ALA A 93 3.51 -2.97 8.99
N ALA A 94 3.00 -2.13 8.08
CA ALA A 94 3.82 -1.44 7.08
C ALA A 94 4.84 -0.48 7.73
N VAL A 95 4.39 0.29 8.73
CA VAL A 95 5.25 1.21 9.50
C VAL A 95 6.29 0.46 10.33
N ASP A 96 5.90 -0.62 11.01
CA ASP A 96 6.82 -1.44 11.80
C ASP A 96 7.89 -2.09 10.91
N SER A 97 7.48 -2.59 9.75
CA SER A 97 8.40 -3.15 8.76
C SER A 97 9.43 -2.10 8.32
N ALA A 98 8.96 -0.89 7.99
CA ALA A 98 9.85 0.22 7.63
C ALA A 98 10.80 0.60 8.78
N ASN A 99 10.29 0.68 10.01
CA ASN A 99 11.10 1.01 11.18
C ASN A 99 12.20 -0.02 11.43
N ARG A 100 11.90 -1.32 11.36
CA ARG A 100 12.91 -2.39 11.52
C ARG A 100 14.02 -2.29 10.46
N ILE A 101 13.67 -1.93 9.22
CA ILE A 101 14.68 -1.72 8.16
C ILE A 101 15.55 -0.51 8.48
N LEU A 102 14.94 0.60 8.92
CA LEU A 102 15.67 1.82 9.29
C LEU A 102 16.59 1.61 10.51
N GLU A 103 16.15 0.84 11.51
CA GLU A 103 16.95 0.45 12.68
C GLU A 103 18.18 -0.35 12.25
N ARG A 104 18.02 -1.30 11.32
CA ARG A 104 19.14 -2.08 10.75
C ARG A 104 20.14 -1.22 9.96
N LEU A 105 19.68 -0.13 9.35
CA LEU A 105 20.54 0.81 8.62
C LEU A 105 21.26 1.82 9.55
N GLY A 106 20.77 1.98 10.80
CA GLY A 106 21.38 2.85 11.80
C GLY A 106 21.19 4.35 11.57
N SER A 107 21.96 5.15 12.33
CA SER A 107 22.00 6.62 12.25
C SER A 107 23.44 7.07 11.91
N PRO A 108 23.64 8.01 10.96
CA PRO A 108 22.68 8.92 10.35
C PRO A 108 21.84 8.31 9.21
N GLY A 109 21.89 6.99 9.03
CA GLY A 109 21.23 6.26 7.95
C GLY A 109 22.15 6.11 6.74
N VAL A 110 21.54 6.02 5.56
CA VAL A 110 22.27 5.89 4.28
C VAL A 110 22.51 7.27 3.69
N SER A 111 23.77 7.65 3.52
CA SER A 111 24.16 8.78 2.66
C SER A 111 24.41 8.26 1.24
N GLY A 112 24.05 9.06 0.25
CA GLY A 112 24.22 8.69 -1.15
C GLY A 112 23.99 9.87 -2.08
N PRO A 113 24.41 9.73 -3.35
CA PRO A 113 24.20 10.76 -4.36
C PRO A 113 22.69 10.98 -4.57
N PRO A 114 22.20 12.23 -4.72
CA PRO A 114 20.79 12.52 -4.96
C PRO A 114 20.17 11.71 -6.10
N GLU A 115 20.95 11.42 -7.14
CA GLU A 115 20.56 10.63 -8.30
C GLU A 115 20.16 9.20 -7.94
N ALA A 116 20.79 8.61 -6.92
CA ALA A 116 20.41 7.28 -6.45
C ALA A 116 19.00 7.27 -5.84
N PHE A 117 18.65 8.29 -5.06
CA PHE A 117 17.32 8.43 -4.46
C PHE A 117 16.26 8.69 -5.53
N ILE A 118 16.55 9.54 -6.51
CA ILE A 118 15.66 9.79 -7.66
C ILE A 118 15.39 8.50 -8.44
N ARG A 119 16.42 7.67 -8.68
CA ARG A 119 16.24 6.37 -9.32
C ARG A 119 15.39 5.42 -8.50
N MET A 120 15.51 5.44 -7.17
CA MET A 120 14.68 4.62 -6.28
C MET A 120 13.23 5.09 -6.26
N ASP A 121 12.97 6.39 -6.24
CA ASP A 121 11.62 6.93 -6.37
C ASP A 121 10.98 6.51 -7.70
N ALA A 122 11.73 6.61 -8.81
CA ALA A 122 11.25 6.16 -10.12
C ALA A 122 10.97 4.64 -10.14
N CYS A 123 11.81 3.84 -9.47
CA CYS A 123 11.58 2.41 -9.32
C CYS A 123 10.29 2.13 -8.55
N LEU A 124 10.05 2.82 -7.43
CA LEU A 124 8.83 2.69 -6.65
C LEU A 124 7.58 3.11 -7.44
N ALA A 125 7.67 4.15 -8.26
CA ALA A 125 6.58 4.54 -9.14
C ALA A 125 6.23 3.43 -10.15
N ASN A 126 7.25 2.80 -10.76
CA ASN A 126 7.03 1.66 -11.66
C ASN A 126 6.45 0.44 -10.93
N GLU A 127 6.90 0.15 -9.70
CA GLU A 127 6.32 -0.90 -8.85
C GLU A 127 4.84 -0.62 -8.55
N TRP A 128 4.50 0.63 -8.22
CA TRP A 128 3.12 1.05 -7.99
C TRP A 128 2.23 0.81 -9.22
N ASP A 129 2.67 1.24 -10.39
CA ASP A 129 1.93 1.04 -11.64
C ASP A 129 1.73 -0.45 -11.93
N ALA A 130 2.73 -1.29 -11.64
CA ALA A 130 2.61 -2.74 -11.78
C ALA A 130 1.59 -3.34 -10.81
N LEU A 131 1.57 -2.88 -9.55
CA LEU A 131 0.60 -3.28 -8.54
C LEU A 131 -0.82 -2.89 -8.95
N GLU A 132 -1.02 -1.66 -9.42
CA GLU A 132 -2.31 -1.18 -9.88
C GLU A 132 -2.81 -2.00 -11.08
N ARG A 133 -1.95 -2.24 -12.08
CA ARG A 133 -2.28 -3.09 -13.23
C ARG A 133 -2.62 -4.52 -12.82
N ARG A 134 -1.90 -5.10 -11.85
CA ARG A 134 -2.20 -6.45 -11.36
C ARG A 134 -3.54 -6.50 -10.64
N TYR A 135 -3.85 -5.52 -9.79
CA TYR A 135 -5.15 -5.46 -9.11
C TYR A 135 -6.31 -5.36 -10.10
N ARG A 136 -6.19 -4.50 -11.12
CA ARG A 136 -7.20 -4.39 -12.18
C ARG A 136 -7.42 -5.72 -12.92
N ARG A 137 -6.36 -6.52 -13.13
CA ARG A 137 -6.47 -7.86 -13.72
C ARG A 137 -7.17 -8.84 -12.78
N ILE A 138 -6.87 -8.82 -11.48
CA ILE A 138 -7.56 -9.64 -10.47
C ILE A 138 -9.06 -9.32 -10.47
N LEU A 139 -9.42 -8.03 -10.44
CA LEU A 139 -10.81 -7.58 -10.50
C LEU A 139 -11.52 -8.00 -11.80
N ALA A 140 -10.81 -8.00 -12.93
CA ALA A 140 -11.38 -8.42 -14.22
C ALA A 140 -11.57 -9.93 -14.32
N ALA A 141 -10.67 -10.72 -13.71
CA ALA A 141 -10.71 -12.17 -13.73
C ALA A 141 -11.65 -12.78 -12.67
N GLY A 142 -11.87 -12.08 -11.55
CA GLY A 142 -12.78 -12.50 -10.49
C GLY A 142 -14.27 -12.23 -10.76
N ARG A 143 -14.63 -11.94 -12.02
CA ARG A 143 -16.02 -11.79 -12.48
C ARG A 143 -16.70 -13.14 -12.68
#